data_AF-A0A1J3D5R0-F1
#
_entry.id   AF-A0A1J3D5R0-F1
#
_cell.length_a   1.000
_cell.length_b   1.000
_cell.length_c   1.000
_cell.angle_alpha   90.00
_cell.angle_beta   90.00
_cell.angle_gamma   90.00
#
_symmetry.space_group_name_H-M   'P 1'
#
loop_
_entity.id
_entity.type
_entity.pdbx_description
1 polymer ?
#
loop_
_entity_poly.entity_id
_entity_poly.type
_entity_poly.pdbx_seq_one_letter_code
_entity_poly.pdbx_strand_id
1 'polypeptide(L)'
;MASSGNGTAAGTGSPCGACKFLRRKCASDCIFAPYFSSEQGAARFAAIHRVFGASNVSKLLLNVPIHDRCEAVVTIAYEAQARLHD
;
A
#
# COMPACT_ATOMS: atom_id res chain seq x y z
N MET A 1 -11.65 -12.20 23.58
CA MET A 1 -10.99 -10.99 23.05
C MET A 1 -10.21 -11.38 21.81
N ALA A 2 -10.75 -11.07 20.62
CA ALA A 2 -10.05 -10.89 19.34
C ALA A 2 -11.17 -10.74 18.30
N SER A 3 -11.58 -9.49 18.09
CA SER A 3 -12.66 -9.14 17.18
C SER A 3 -12.27 -9.47 15.74
N SER A 4 -13.20 -10.14 15.07
CA SER A 4 -13.24 -10.35 13.63
C SER A 4 -13.06 -9.04 12.86
N GLY A 5 -12.12 -9.03 11.92
CA GLY A 5 -11.96 -7.97 10.92
C GLY A 5 -12.05 -8.58 9.52
N ASN A 6 -13.25 -9.03 9.13
CA ASN A 6 -13.55 -9.49 7.79
C ASN A 6 -13.24 -8.37 6.78
N GLY A 7 -12.29 -8.64 5.88
CA GLY A 7 -12.04 -7.81 4.70
C GLY A 7 -13.28 -7.79 3.81
N THR A 8 -14.06 -6.72 3.89
CA THR A 8 -15.24 -6.51 3.04
C THR A 8 -15.37 -5.03 2.71
N ALA A 9 -15.61 -4.76 1.41
CA ALA A 9 -16.00 -3.52 0.77
C ALA A 9 -14.90 -2.46 0.50
N ALA A 10 -14.32 -2.58 -0.70
CA ALA A 10 -13.97 -1.41 -1.50
C ALA A 10 -15.24 -0.57 -1.79
N GLY A 11 -15.13 0.76 -1.65
CA GLY A 11 -16.19 1.75 -1.92
C GLY A 11 -16.96 2.11 -0.64
N THR A 12 -16.77 3.29 -0.05
CA THR A 12 -17.21 4.59 -0.60
C THR A 12 -16.36 5.76 -0.08
N GLY A 13 -15.97 6.68 -0.98
CA GLY A 13 -15.65 8.07 -0.66
C GLY A 13 -14.20 8.54 -0.76
N SER A 14 -13.21 7.78 -0.28
CA SER A 14 -11.84 8.30 -0.12
C SER A 14 -10.78 7.48 -0.89
N PRO A 15 -9.80 8.13 -1.57
CA PRO A 15 -8.72 7.42 -2.23
C PRO A 15 -7.81 6.72 -1.20
N CYS A 16 -7.28 5.54 -1.53
CA CYS A 16 -6.27 4.89 -0.69
C CYS A 16 -5.01 5.78 -0.56
N GLY A 17 -4.20 5.55 0.47
CA GLY A 17 -2.99 6.30 0.75
C GLY A 17 -2.03 6.42 -0.44
N ALA A 18 -1.90 5.36 -1.24
CA ALA A 18 -1.11 5.40 -2.48
C ALA A 18 -1.71 6.34 -3.53
N CYS A 19 -3.01 6.22 -3.81
CA CYS A 19 -3.69 7.08 -4.78
C CYS A 19 -3.79 8.53 -4.31
N LYS A 20 -3.92 8.75 -2.99
CA LYS A 20 -3.87 10.06 -2.34
C LYS A 20 -2.50 10.71 -2.55
N PHE A 21 -1.42 9.97 -2.32
CA PHE A 21 -0.05 10.44 -2.58
C PHE A 21 0.18 10.75 -4.07
N LEU A 22 -0.27 9.86 -4.96
CA LEU A 22 -0.16 10.02 -6.42
C LEU A 22 -1.15 11.06 -7.00
N ARG A 23 -2.03 11.65 -6.18
CA ARG A 23 -3.08 12.61 -6.58
C ARG A 23 -3.92 12.13 -7.76
N ARG A 24 -4.27 10.83 -7.78
CA ARG A 24 -5.06 10.20 -8.84
C ARG A 24 -6.34 9.56 -8.30
N LYS A 25 -7.30 9.33 -9.19
CA LYS A 25 -8.53 8.61 -8.85
C LYS A 25 -8.19 7.17 -8.43
N CYS A 26 -8.69 6.74 -7.28
CA CYS A 26 -8.57 5.35 -6.84
C CYS A 26 -9.65 4.52 -7.54
N ALA A 27 -9.23 3.59 -8.40
CA ALA A 27 -10.13 2.63 -9.05
C ALA A 27 -10.60 1.54 -8.07
N SER A 28 -11.69 0.87 -8.41
CA SER A 28 -12.18 -0.31 -7.66
C SER A 28 -11.16 -1.46 -7.65
N ASP A 29 -10.41 -1.62 -8.74
CA ASP A 29 -9.36 -2.63 -8.89
C ASP A 29 -7.96 -2.12 -8.46
N CYS A 30 -7.91 -1.15 -7.54
CA CYS A 30 -6.63 -0.60 -7.11
C CYS A 30 -5.87 -1.61 -6.26
N ILE A 31 -4.75 -2.13 -6.78
CA ILE A 31 -3.89 -3.09 -6.07
C ILE A 31 -3.37 -2.56 -4.72
N PHE A 32 -3.27 -1.24 -4.57
CA PHE A 32 -2.76 -0.59 -3.37
C PHE A 32 -3.85 -0.35 -2.31
N ALA A 33 -5.13 -0.40 -2.69
CA ALA A 33 -6.23 -0.08 -1.77
C ALA A 33 -6.30 -0.99 -0.53
N PRO A 34 -6.08 -2.32 -0.63
CA PRO A 34 -6.10 -3.21 0.52
C PRO A 34 -4.96 -2.94 1.53
N TYR A 35 -3.85 -2.36 1.08
CA TYR A 35 -2.62 -2.24 1.88
C TYR A 35 -2.38 -0.83 2.42
N PHE A 36 -2.92 0.20 1.75
CA PHE A 36 -2.73 1.60 2.11
C PHE A 36 -4.05 2.26 2.53
N SER A 37 -4.84 1.60 3.39
CA SER A 37 -6.19 2.07 3.78
C SER A 37 -6.19 3.08 4.94
N SER A 38 -5.06 3.27 5.62
CA SER A 38 -4.91 4.17 6.78
C SER A 38 -4.45 5.58 6.38
N GLU A 39 -4.67 6.58 7.26
CA GLU A 39 -4.08 7.91 7.13
C GLU A 39 -2.55 7.87 7.01
N GLN A 40 -1.89 6.93 7.71
CA GLN A 40 -0.45 6.70 7.58
C GLN A 40 -0.05 6.13 6.20
N GLY A 41 -1.02 5.65 5.42
CA GLY A 41 -0.79 5.01 4.12
C GLY A 41 -0.11 5.93 3.11
N ALA A 42 -0.43 7.23 3.11
CA ALA A 42 0.21 8.19 2.20
C ALA A 42 1.70 8.40 2.54
N ALA A 43 2.04 8.51 3.83
CA ALA A 43 3.43 8.65 4.28
C ALA A 43 4.24 7.38 4.03
N ARG A 44 3.67 6.20 4.32
CA ARG A 44 4.31 4.91 3.99
C ARG A 44 4.55 4.76 2.50
N PHE A 45 3.54 5.10 1.69
CA PHE A 45 3.68 5.04 0.23
C PHE A 45 4.71 6.04 -0.30
N ALA A 46 4.87 7.21 0.32
CA ALA A 46 5.89 8.18 -0.07
C ALA A 46 7.31 7.60 0.05
N ALA A 47 7.61 6.88 1.14
CA ALA A 47 8.90 6.22 1.30
C ALA A 47 9.13 5.16 0.22
N ILE A 48 8.16 4.25 0.05
CA ILE A 48 8.19 3.20 -0.97
C ILE A 48 8.37 3.79 -2.37
N HIS A 49 7.61 4.82 -2.70
CA HIS A 49 7.66 5.49 -3.98
C HIS A 49 9.03 6.11 -4.26
N ARG A 50 9.66 6.71 -3.24
CA ARG A 50 10.97 7.34 -3.39
C ARG A 50 12.09 6.33 -3.63
N VAL A 51 12.01 5.16 -3.01
CA VAL A 51 13.06 4.13 -3.09
C VAL A 51 12.84 3.16 -4.24
N PHE A 52 11.64 2.59 -4.32
CA PHE A 52 11.32 1.55 -5.31
C PHE A 52 10.57 2.13 -6.50
N GLY A 53 9.72 3.13 -6.30
CA GLY A 53 8.82 3.64 -7.32
C GLY A 53 7.51 2.85 -7.43
N ALA A 54 6.42 3.53 -7.80
CA ALA A 54 5.08 2.93 -7.88
C ALA A 54 5.01 1.73 -8.85
N SER A 55 5.69 1.81 -9.99
CA SER A 55 5.66 0.75 -11.01
C SER A 55 6.39 -0.51 -10.54
N ASN A 56 7.52 -0.35 -9.85
CA ASN A 56 8.29 -1.49 -9.38
C ASN A 56 7.59 -2.17 -8.21
N VAL A 57 7.03 -1.41 -7.27
CA VAL A 57 6.27 -2.02 -6.17
C VAL A 57 5.01 -2.71 -6.68
N SER A 58 4.38 -2.17 -7.73
CA SER A 58 3.26 -2.85 -8.41
C SER A 58 3.66 -4.21 -8.97
N LYS A 59 4.75 -4.26 -9.75
CA LYS A 59 5.29 -5.51 -10.30
C LYS A 59 5.68 -6.50 -9.21
N LEU A 60 6.31 -6.02 -8.15
CA LEU A 60 6.73 -6.85 -7.02
C LEU A 60 5.51 -7.48 -6.33
N LEU A 61 4.47 -6.70 -6.03
CA LEU A 61 3.24 -7.23 -5.44
C LEU A 61 2.54 -8.23 -6.36
N LEU A 62 2.57 -8.03 -7.68
CA LEU A 62 2.00 -8.99 -8.63
C LEU A 62 2.75 -10.33 -8.62
N ASN A 63 4.06 -10.33 -8.35
CA ASN A 63 4.89 -11.53 -8.25
C ASN A 63 4.81 -12.22 -6.88
N VAL A 64 4.22 -11.58 -5.87
CA VAL A 64 4.04 -12.14 -4.53
C VAL A 64 2.66 -12.80 -4.40
N PRO A 65 2.55 -14.01 -3.82
CA PRO A 65 1.27 -14.65 -3.53
C PRO A 65 0.34 -13.74 -2.73
N ILE A 66 -0.96 -13.74 -3.03
CA ILE A 66 -1.92 -12.78 -2.45
C ILE A 66 -1.90 -12.78 -0.91
N HIS A 67 -1.71 -13.96 -0.29
CA HIS A 67 -1.65 -14.10 1.17
C HIS A 67 -0.40 -13.44 1.79
N ASP A 68 0.72 -13.38 1.05
CA ASP A 68 1.97 -12.79 1.52
C ASP A 68 2.09 -11.30 1.19
N ARG A 69 1.23 -10.76 0.32
CA ARG A 69 1.32 -9.36 -0.11
C ARG A 69 1.21 -8.36 1.04
N CYS A 70 0.44 -8.70 2.09
CA CYS A 70 0.33 -7.84 3.26
C CYS A 70 1.70 -7.69 3.94
N GLU A 71 2.36 -8.81 4.24
CA GLU A 71 3.70 -8.84 4.83
C GLU A 71 4.74 -8.19 3.91
N ALA A 72 4.68 -8.49 2.61
CA ALA A 72 5.58 -7.89 1.62
C ALA A 72 5.49 -6.35 1.62
N VAL A 73 4.27 -5.77 1.68
CA VAL A 73 4.13 -4.30 1.77
C VAL A 73 4.76 -3.75 3.05
N VAL A 74 4.63 -4.44 4.18
CA VAL A 74 5.25 -4.02 5.45
C VAL A 74 6.78 -4.03 5.33
N THR A 75 7.36 -5.10 4.81
CA THR A 75 8.80 -5.22 4.59
C THR A 75 9.32 -4.13 3.64
N ILE A 76 8.65 -3.92 2.51
CA ILE A 76 9.05 -2.91 1.53
C ILE A 76 8.96 -1.49 2.13
N ALA A 77 7.92 -1.21 2.93
CA ALA A 77 7.78 0.06 3.62
C ALA A 77 8.93 0.30 4.60
N TYR A 78 9.28 -0.73 5.39
CA TYR A 78 10.38 -0.68 6.34
C TYR A 78 11.73 -0.46 5.64
N GLU A 79 12.04 -1.25 4.61
CA GLU A 79 13.27 -1.11 3.83
C GLU A 79 13.36 0.27 3.15
N ALA A 80 12.24 0.76 2.61
CA ALA A 80 12.20 2.06 1.98
C ALA A 80 12.50 3.17 3.00
N GLN A 81 11.92 3.08 4.20
CA GLN A 81 12.17 4.07 5.25
C GLN A 81 13.62 4.05 5.73
N ALA A 82 14.21 2.87 5.90
CA ALA A 82 15.61 2.72 6.29
C ALA A 82 16.55 3.41 5.27
N ARG A 83 16.33 3.20 3.97
CA ARG A 83 17.12 3.83 2.90
C ARG A 83 16.94 5.35 2.77
N LEU A 84 15.92 5.95 3.39
CA LEU A 84 15.75 7.40 3.41
C LEU A 84 16.46 8.07 4.58
N HIS A 85 16.83 7.30 5.60
CA HIS A 85 17.53 7.77 6.79
C HIS A 85 19.04 7.48 6.74
N ASP A 86 19.49 6.75 5.72
CA ASP A 86 20.89 6.63 5.32
C ASP A 86 21.27 7.82 4.43
#